data_AF-A0A0M8VFA8-F1
#
_entry.id   AF-A0A0M8VFA8-F1
#
_cell.length_a   1.000
_cell.length_b   1.000
_cell.length_c   1.000
_cell.angle_alpha   90.00
_cell.angle_beta   90.00
_cell.angle_gamma   90.00
#
_symmetry.space_group_name_H-M   'P 1'
#
loop_
_entity.id
_entity.type
_entity.pdbx_description
1 polymer ?
#
loop_
_entity_poly.entity_id
_entity_poly.type
_entity_poly.pdbx_seq_one_letter_code
_entity_poly.pdbx_strand_id
1 'polypeptide(L)'
;MNTRKRLAFSLAAVAFSSGLAFAPMASAAPKAATAACPYPYVCFYKGSTKTGSFKDVTSSWQNLGASKGASSMVNTRHDDIVYTHFTNGKTYCTPPSSTTTFNSWVVDKVRISSAASC
;
A
#
# COMPACT_ATOMS: atom_id res chain seq x y z
N MET A 1 76.20 4.52 -39.52
CA MET A 1 75.59 3.20 -39.27
C MET A 1 74.42 3.43 -38.31
N ASN A 2 73.18 3.34 -38.80
CA ASN A 2 72.22 2.26 -38.47
C ASN A 2 71.38 2.64 -37.22
N THR A 3 70.05 2.59 -37.12
CA THR A 3 68.96 1.98 -37.90
C THR A 3 67.62 2.60 -37.43
N ARG A 4 66.61 2.60 -38.31
CA ARG A 4 65.22 3.09 -38.10
C ARG A 4 64.34 2.12 -37.29
N LYS A 5 63.15 2.63 -36.88
CA LYS A 5 61.83 1.96 -36.55
C LYS A 5 61.60 1.66 -35.05
N ARG A 6 60.41 1.78 -34.43
CA ARG A 6 58.99 1.97 -34.86
C ARG A 6 58.12 2.34 -33.63
N LEU A 7 57.10 3.17 -33.87
CA LEU A 7 55.71 3.20 -33.34
C LEU A 7 55.37 2.79 -31.89
N ALA A 8 54.64 3.66 -31.21
CA ALA A 8 53.50 3.27 -30.37
C ALA A 8 52.41 4.37 -30.41
N PHE A 9 51.23 4.00 -30.91
CA PHE A 9 49.99 4.77 -30.79
C PHE A 9 49.40 4.56 -29.39
N SER A 10 48.87 5.61 -28.75
CA SER A 10 48.06 5.46 -27.54
C SER A 10 46.75 6.24 -27.68
N LEU A 11 45.67 5.47 -27.60
CA LEU A 11 44.28 5.89 -27.53
C LEU A 11 44.00 6.59 -26.18
N ALA A 12 43.35 7.75 -26.19
CA ALA A 12 42.76 8.34 -24.98
C ALA A 12 41.24 8.43 -25.16
N ALA A 13 40.53 7.69 -24.31
CA ALA A 13 39.09 7.49 -24.30
C ALA A 13 38.40 8.52 -23.37
N VAL A 14 37.32 9.11 -23.90
CA VAL A 14 36.04 9.57 -23.32
C VAL A 14 35.94 9.94 -21.82
N ALA A 15 35.34 11.10 -21.54
CA ALA A 15 34.52 11.30 -20.33
C ALA A 15 33.32 12.21 -20.65
N PHE A 16 32.15 11.61 -20.90
CA PHE A 16 30.85 12.28 -20.82
C PHE A 16 30.41 12.29 -19.35
N SER A 17 30.32 13.47 -18.74
CA SER A 17 29.77 13.64 -17.39
C SER A 17 28.26 13.79 -17.45
N SER A 18 27.54 12.69 -17.32
CA SER A 18 26.07 12.68 -17.13
C SER A 18 25.75 13.03 -15.68
N GLY A 19 25.07 14.17 -15.47
CA GLY A 19 24.58 14.57 -14.16
C GLY A 19 23.51 13.60 -13.65
N LEU A 20 23.77 12.95 -12.51
CA LEU A 20 22.77 12.15 -11.81
C LEU A 20 21.80 13.08 -11.07
N ALA A 21 20.55 13.15 -11.56
CA ALA A 21 19.45 13.72 -10.82
C ALA A 21 19.10 12.80 -9.64
N PHE A 22 19.25 13.29 -8.42
CA PHE A 22 18.80 12.61 -7.21
C PHE A 22 17.27 12.66 -7.16
N ALA A 23 16.61 11.54 -7.45
CA ALA A 23 15.20 11.36 -7.14
C ALA A 23 15.03 11.17 -5.62
N PRO A 24 14.09 11.86 -4.95
CA PRO A 24 13.86 11.65 -3.53
C PRO A 24 13.31 10.23 -3.30
N MET A 25 14.03 9.41 -2.52
CA MET A 25 13.50 8.16 -1.98
C MET A 25 12.39 8.51 -0.99
N ALA A 26 11.14 8.25 -1.38
CA ALA A 26 10.03 8.26 -0.44
C ALA A 26 10.21 7.08 0.53
N SER A 27 10.69 7.34 1.75
CA SER A 27 10.70 6.36 2.83
C SER A 27 9.27 6.14 3.33
N ALA A 28 8.63 5.04 2.89
CA ALA A 28 7.44 4.54 3.55
C ALA A 28 7.85 4.00 4.94
N ALA A 29 7.34 4.62 6.01
CA ALA A 29 7.61 4.18 7.38
C ALA A 29 7.16 2.71 7.57
N PRO A 30 7.95 1.88 8.29
CA PRO A 30 7.58 0.48 8.53
C PRO A 30 6.31 0.45 9.39
N LYS A 31 5.22 -0.01 8.80
CA LYS A 31 3.95 -0.23 9.50
C LYS A 31 4.17 -1.38 10.49
N ALA A 32 3.88 -1.12 11.78
CA ALA A 32 3.95 -2.11 12.85
C ALA A 32 3.31 -3.44 12.42
N ALA A 33 3.93 -4.56 12.81
CA ALA A 33 3.55 -5.92 12.40
C ALA A 33 2.18 -6.34 12.98
N THR A 34 1.10 -5.75 12.45
CA THR A 34 -0.24 -6.33 12.49
C THR A 34 -0.22 -7.62 11.68
N ALA A 35 -0.89 -8.68 12.15
CA ALA A 35 -1.01 -9.95 11.42
C ALA A 35 -1.22 -9.69 9.92
N ALA A 36 -0.38 -10.25 9.05
CA ALA A 36 -0.31 -9.84 7.65
C ALA A 36 -1.69 -9.88 6.97
N CYS A 37 -2.07 -8.79 6.29
CA CYS A 37 -3.22 -8.78 5.40
C CYS A 37 -2.73 -9.10 3.99
N PRO A 38 -3.04 -10.30 3.45
CA PRO A 38 -2.64 -10.63 2.08
C PRO A 38 -3.45 -9.80 1.08
N TYR A 39 -2.82 -9.41 -0.02
CA TYR A 39 -3.53 -8.87 -1.18
C TYR A 39 -4.41 -9.96 -1.82
N PRO A 40 -5.63 -9.66 -2.34
CA PRO A 40 -6.35 -8.38 -2.35
C PRO A 40 -7.41 -8.29 -1.23
N TYR A 41 -7.08 -8.68 0.00
CA TYR A 41 -8.03 -8.70 1.10
C TYR A 41 -8.12 -7.36 1.84
N VAL A 42 -9.30 -7.12 2.37
CA VAL A 42 -9.56 -6.07 3.35
C VAL A 42 -9.63 -6.75 4.71
N CYS A 43 -8.66 -6.47 5.58
CA CYS A 43 -8.56 -7.13 6.87
C CYS A 43 -8.98 -6.21 8.01
N PHE A 44 -9.72 -6.76 8.96
CA PHE A 44 -10.14 -6.08 10.18
C PHE A 44 -9.34 -6.62 11.36
N TYR A 45 -8.99 -5.72 12.27
CA TYR A 45 -8.17 -6.02 13.43
C TYR A 45 -8.78 -5.46 14.70
N LYS A 46 -8.60 -6.17 15.80
CA LYS A 46 -8.85 -5.69 17.15
C LYS A 46 -7.54 -5.74 17.92
N GLY A 47 -6.89 -4.59 18.08
CA GLY A 47 -5.48 -4.51 18.47
C GLY A 47 -4.58 -5.11 17.39
N SER A 48 -3.73 -6.06 17.77
CA SER A 48 -2.83 -6.81 16.87
C SER A 48 -3.48 -8.04 16.23
N THR A 49 -4.66 -8.45 16.69
CA THR A 49 -5.33 -9.68 16.24
C THR A 49 -6.22 -9.41 15.04
N LYS A 50 -6.01 -10.17 13.96
CA LYS A 50 -6.91 -10.16 12.79
C LYS A 50 -8.23 -10.86 13.17
N THR A 51 -9.34 -10.14 13.06
CA THR A 51 -10.69 -10.65 13.39
C THR A 51 -11.48 -11.08 12.16
N GLY A 52 -11.09 -10.65 10.96
CA GLY A 52 -11.73 -11.06 9.72
C GLY A 52 -11.09 -10.45 8.48
N SER A 53 -11.53 -10.97 7.33
CA SER A 53 -11.01 -10.58 6.02
C SER A 53 -12.09 -10.68 4.95
N PHE A 54 -12.19 -9.67 4.10
CA PHE A 54 -13.20 -9.56 3.04
C PHE A 54 -12.51 -9.34 1.70
N LYS A 55 -13.00 -10.01 0.65
CA LYS A 55 -12.42 -9.93 -0.70
C LYS A 55 -13.46 -9.59 -1.76
N ASP A 56 -14.73 -9.79 -1.48
CA ASP A 56 -15.73 -9.68 -2.54
C ASP A 56 -16.20 -8.23 -2.70
N VAL A 57 -16.12 -7.73 -3.93
CA VAL A 57 -16.69 -6.44 -4.32
C VAL A 57 -18.20 -6.62 -4.39
N THR A 58 -18.93 -5.86 -3.57
CA THR A 58 -20.38 -6.01 -3.43
C THR A 58 -21.08 -4.67 -3.58
N SER A 59 -22.23 -4.67 -4.23
CA SER A 59 -23.11 -3.49 -4.28
C SER A 59 -23.80 -3.24 -2.92
N SER A 60 -23.94 -4.29 -2.11
CA SER A 60 -24.57 -4.27 -0.79
C SER A 60 -23.57 -4.32 0.36
N TRP A 61 -24.04 -4.00 1.56
CA TRP A 61 -23.28 -4.08 2.81
C TRP A 61 -23.14 -5.53 3.28
N GLN A 62 -21.89 -5.93 3.56
CA GLN A 62 -21.54 -7.21 4.17
C GLN A 62 -21.42 -7.04 5.69
N ASN A 63 -22.01 -7.94 6.46
CA ASN A 63 -21.96 -7.89 7.92
C ASN A 63 -20.60 -8.39 8.42
N LEU A 64 -19.99 -7.68 9.36
CA LEU A 64 -18.67 -8.03 9.90
C LEU A 64 -18.68 -9.23 10.85
N GLY A 65 -19.84 -9.59 11.44
CA GLY A 65 -19.95 -10.71 12.37
C GLY A 65 -18.95 -10.60 13.53
N ALA A 66 -18.03 -11.56 13.64
CA ALA A 66 -16.97 -11.57 14.66
C ALA A 66 -15.99 -10.38 14.56
N SER A 67 -15.92 -9.71 13.41
CA SER A 67 -15.11 -8.49 13.21
C SER A 67 -15.82 -7.21 13.66
N LYS A 68 -17.05 -7.29 14.15
CA LYS A 68 -17.77 -6.12 14.68
C LYS A 68 -16.98 -5.48 15.82
N GLY A 69 -16.79 -4.17 15.76
CA GLY A 69 -15.98 -3.43 16.73
C GLY A 69 -14.48 -3.68 16.59
N ALA A 70 -14.02 -3.96 15.38
CA ALA A 70 -12.60 -3.85 15.03
C ALA A 70 -12.08 -2.44 15.36
N SER A 71 -10.82 -2.35 15.80
CA SER A 71 -10.10 -1.11 16.07
C SER A 71 -9.44 -0.54 14.82
N SER A 72 -9.17 -1.36 13.80
CA SER A 72 -8.58 -0.89 12.55
C SER A 72 -8.94 -1.80 11.38
N MET A 73 -8.82 -1.25 10.18
CA MET A 73 -9.03 -1.94 8.92
C MET A 73 -7.92 -1.58 7.94
N VAL A 74 -7.36 -2.59 7.28
CA VAL A 74 -6.34 -2.45 6.24
C VAL A 74 -6.97 -2.78 4.90
N ASN A 75 -6.95 -1.81 3.97
CA ASN A 75 -7.28 -2.02 2.58
C ASN A 75 -5.98 -2.24 1.80
N THR A 76 -5.72 -3.48 1.39
CA THR A 76 -4.52 -3.80 0.60
C THR A 76 -4.68 -3.53 -0.89
N ARG A 77 -5.92 -3.29 -1.35
CA ARG A 77 -6.26 -3.17 -2.77
C ARG A 77 -5.74 -1.86 -3.33
N HIS A 78 -5.44 -1.81 -4.62
CA HIS A 78 -4.79 -0.65 -5.26
C HIS A 78 -5.76 0.26 -6.01
N ASP A 79 -6.90 -0.28 -6.41
CA ASP A 79 -7.90 0.29 -7.31
C ASP A 79 -9.32 0.24 -6.74
N ASP A 80 -9.51 -0.43 -5.60
CA ASP A 80 -10.79 -0.55 -4.91
C ASP A 80 -10.79 0.25 -3.61
N ILE A 81 -11.86 1.01 -3.37
CA ILE A 81 -12.14 1.66 -2.09
C ILE A 81 -12.97 0.76 -1.18
N VAL A 82 -12.89 1.03 0.12
CA VAL A 82 -13.67 0.33 1.12
C VAL A 82 -14.51 1.31 1.92
N TYR A 83 -15.82 1.11 1.88
CA TYR A 83 -16.72 1.77 2.80
C TYR A 83 -16.90 0.93 4.06
N THR A 84 -16.73 1.54 5.22
CA THR A 84 -17.12 0.98 6.51
C THR A 84 -18.35 1.71 7.01
N HIS A 85 -19.28 0.94 7.59
CA HIS A 85 -20.47 1.46 8.26
C HIS A 85 -20.32 1.21 9.76
N PHE A 86 -20.79 2.17 10.54
CA PHE A 86 -20.72 2.14 11.99
C PHE A 86 -22.12 2.05 12.60
N THR A 87 -22.20 1.53 13.82
CA THR A 87 -23.48 1.37 14.55
C THR A 87 -24.21 2.69 14.81
N ASN A 88 -23.54 3.84 14.68
CA ASN A 88 -24.13 5.17 14.77
C ASN A 88 -24.73 5.68 13.44
N GLY A 89 -24.75 4.85 12.39
CA GLY A 89 -25.28 5.17 11.07
C GLY A 89 -24.33 5.95 10.16
N LYS A 90 -23.13 6.33 10.65
CA LYS A 90 -22.13 6.98 9.82
C LYS A 90 -21.42 5.96 8.93
N THR A 91 -20.86 6.46 7.84
CA THR A 91 -19.98 5.70 6.96
C THR A 91 -18.64 6.40 6.82
N TYR A 92 -17.59 5.62 6.55
CA TYR A 92 -16.26 6.15 6.27
C TYR A 92 -15.71 5.46 5.03
N CYS A 93 -15.09 6.23 4.15
CA CYS A 93 -14.43 5.72 2.97
C CYS A 93 -12.94 5.59 3.23
N THR A 94 -12.41 4.39 3.04
CA THR A 94 -10.98 4.11 3.09
C THR A 94 -10.44 4.01 1.66
N PRO A 95 -9.47 4.85 1.29
CA PRO A 95 -8.85 4.79 -0.03
C PRO A 95 -8.05 3.50 -0.24
N PRO A 96 -7.62 3.23 -1.48
CA PRO A 96 -6.75 2.10 -1.78
C PRO A 96 -5.44 2.15 -0.98
N SER A 97 -4.87 0.97 -0.71
CA SER A 97 -3.54 0.79 -0.08
C SER A 97 -3.37 1.52 1.25
N SER A 98 -4.48 1.73 1.95
CA SER A 98 -4.54 2.58 3.13
C SER A 98 -5.06 1.81 4.34
N THR A 99 -4.83 2.37 5.52
CA THR A 99 -5.33 1.82 6.77
C THR A 99 -6.12 2.86 7.52
N THR A 100 -7.26 2.45 8.04
CA THR A 100 -8.13 3.28 8.85
C THR A 100 -8.17 2.73 10.27
N THR A 101 -7.97 3.60 11.26
CA THR A 101 -8.11 3.27 12.68
C THR A 101 -9.41 3.85 13.21
N PHE A 102 -10.17 3.03 13.94
CA PHE A 102 -11.45 3.38 14.53
C PHE A 102 -11.26 3.59 16.04
N ASN A 103 -11.20 4.84 16.48
CA ASN A 103 -10.88 5.16 17.88
C ASN A 103 -12.12 5.19 18.80
N SER A 104 -13.30 5.50 18.27
CA SER A 104 -14.49 5.72 19.11
C SER A 104 -15.76 5.11 18.53
N TRP A 105 -15.72 4.56 17.32
CA TRP A 105 -16.91 4.12 16.59
C TRP A 105 -16.84 2.62 16.36
N VAL A 106 -17.97 1.94 16.58
CA VAL A 106 -18.08 0.49 16.41
C VAL A 106 -18.46 0.22 14.96
N VAL A 107 -17.52 -0.33 14.19
CA VAL A 107 -17.78 -0.78 12.82
C VAL A 107 -18.62 -2.07 12.85
N ASP A 108 -19.69 -2.13 12.04
CA ASP A 108 -20.59 -3.29 11.97
C ASP A 108 -20.72 -3.86 10.56
N LYS A 109 -20.52 -3.06 9.50
CA LYS A 109 -20.60 -3.54 8.12
C LYS A 109 -19.49 -2.97 7.25
N VAL A 110 -19.22 -3.66 6.14
CA VAL A 110 -18.23 -3.27 5.13
C VAL A 110 -18.84 -3.41 3.74
N ARG A 111 -18.43 -2.53 2.82
CA ARG A 111 -18.74 -2.64 1.40
C ARG A 111 -17.49 -2.27 0.60
N ILE A 112 -17.04 -3.20 -0.23
CA ILE A 112 -15.92 -2.98 -1.14
C ILE A 112 -16.49 -2.53 -2.47
N SER A 113 -15.96 -1.44 -3.03
CA SER A 113 -16.40 -0.84 -4.28
C SER A 113 -15.23 -0.67 -5.23
N SER A 114 -15.46 -0.93 -6.52
CA SER A 114 -14.47 -0.80 -7.59
C SER A 114 -14.18 0.65 -8.02
N ALA A 115 -14.45 1.61 -7.15
CA ALA A 115 -14.08 3.00 -7.38
C ALA A 115 -12.63 3.21 -6.92
N ALA A 116 -11.87 3.97 -7.71
CA ALA A 116 -10.47 4.26 -7.43
C ALA A 116 -10.24 5.32 -6.35
N SER A 117 -11.29 6.07 -5.97
CA SER A 117 -11.20 7.15 -4.98
C SER A 117 -12.44 7.26 -4.12
N CYS A 118 -12.21 7.67 -2.87
CA CYS A 118 -13.20 8.34 -2.03
C CYS A 118 -13.42 9.77 -2.55
#